data_AF-A0A0F4YY17-F1
#
_entry.id   AF-A0A0F4YY17-F1
#
_cell.length_a   1.000
_cell.length_b   1.000
_cell.length_c   1.000
_cell.angle_alpha   90.00
_cell.angle_beta   90.00
_cell.angle_gamma   90.00
#
_symmetry.space_group_name_H-M   'P 1'
#
loop_
_entity.id
_entity.type
_entity.pdbx_description
1 polymer ?
#
loop_
_entity_poly.entity_id
_entity_poly.type
_entity_poly.pdbx_seq_one_letter_code
_entity_poly.pdbx_strand_id
1 'polypeptide(L)'
;MLDDWKKAGCDNLELTRRLIDLFFVSVLLDAGAGDSWAYVEPQTERKYERSEGIAVASLYMFKSLAFTASKSAGIPLVDGKGLESLTTEELAEGFQVSDKNPMLGVESRAALLRSLGQSLLAHSDIFGAEGRPGNLVDYMMKTANDSTIDVHVLWDVLQSLLIPIWPKDRTTIGGQPIGDAWPLSTLQRQAKSDDSTAGIQPFHKLTQWLTYSLMVPFVRILGMKWANAESLTALAEYRNGGLFVDLEALTLKQEALERGLKASGQKLPLFDAGDDVIVEWRAMTVVLLDIVYEKVLSRMEGVHLTVAQFLEAGTWKSGREIAAQRRPETKSSPILLKSDGTVF
;
A
#
# COMPACT_ATOMS: atom_id res chain seq x y z
N MET A 1 3.28 23.47 -0.32
CA MET A 1 4.06 22.63 -1.25
C MET A 1 3.62 22.80 -2.70
N LEU A 2 2.41 22.37 -3.12
CA LEU A 2 1.98 22.54 -4.52
C LEU A 2 1.99 24.01 -4.96
N ASP A 3 1.50 24.93 -4.12
CA ASP A 3 1.55 26.36 -4.41
C ASP A 3 2.98 26.90 -4.50
N ASP A 4 3.91 26.35 -3.71
CA ASP A 4 5.32 26.75 -3.74
C ASP A 4 5.99 26.30 -5.04
N TRP A 5 5.71 25.07 -5.49
CA TRP A 5 6.20 24.58 -6.78
C TRP A 5 5.61 25.36 -7.96
N LYS A 6 4.33 25.73 -7.90
CA LYS A 6 3.70 26.62 -8.91
C LYS A 6 4.37 27.99 -8.94
N LYS A 7 4.62 28.60 -7.78
CA LYS A 7 5.35 29.88 -7.67
C LYS A 7 6.78 29.77 -8.20
N ALA A 8 7.41 28.60 -8.07
CA ALA A 8 8.72 28.29 -8.65
C ALA A 8 8.68 27.96 -10.17
N GLY A 9 7.51 28.09 -10.82
CA GLY A 9 7.36 27.91 -12.27
C GLY A 9 7.17 26.46 -12.73
N CYS A 10 6.85 25.52 -11.84
CA CYS A 10 6.53 24.15 -12.25
C CYS A 10 5.20 24.10 -13.00
N ASP A 11 5.21 23.53 -14.20
CA ASP A 11 3.99 23.26 -14.96
C ASP A 11 3.20 22.08 -14.37
N ASN A 12 1.98 21.87 -14.87
CA ASN A 12 1.12 20.80 -14.37
C ASN A 12 1.73 19.40 -14.56
N LEU A 13 2.56 19.19 -15.60
CA LEU A 13 3.25 17.92 -15.81
C LEU A 13 4.26 17.68 -14.69
N GLU A 14 5.16 18.62 -14.43
CA GLU A 14 6.17 18.48 -13.39
C GLU A 14 5.57 18.42 -11.99
N LEU A 15 4.49 19.16 -11.71
CA LEU A 15 3.73 19.01 -10.46
C LEU A 15 3.21 17.59 -10.28
N THR A 16 2.70 16.99 -11.35
CA THR A 16 2.22 15.60 -11.35
C THR A 16 3.38 14.65 -11.11
N ARG A 17 4.51 14.80 -11.83
CA ARG A 17 5.71 13.96 -11.65
C ARG A 17 6.18 13.95 -10.18
N ARG A 18 6.23 15.13 -9.53
CA ARG A 18 6.67 15.23 -8.13
C ARG A 18 5.68 14.63 -7.13
N LEU A 19 4.38 14.67 -7.41
CA LEU A 19 3.40 13.96 -6.60
C LEU A 19 3.53 12.45 -6.77
N ILE A 20 3.77 11.97 -8.00
CA ILE A 20 4.05 10.55 -8.26
C ILE A 20 5.33 10.12 -7.50
N ASP A 21 6.40 10.93 -7.53
CA ASP A 21 7.63 10.70 -6.75
C ASP A 21 7.29 10.48 -5.25
N LEU A 22 6.57 11.42 -4.64
CA LEU A 22 6.18 11.34 -3.22
C LEU A 22 5.27 10.14 -2.92
N PHE A 23 4.27 9.86 -3.77
CA PHE A 23 3.28 8.82 -3.52
C PHE A 23 3.90 7.43 -3.60
N PHE A 24 4.88 7.20 -4.47
CA PHE A 24 5.62 5.94 -4.53
C PHE A 24 6.25 5.58 -3.19
N VAL A 25 7.08 6.49 -2.64
CA VAL A 25 7.77 6.22 -1.38
C VAL A 25 6.79 6.20 -0.20
N SER A 26 5.81 7.10 -0.16
CA SER A 26 4.85 7.17 0.95
C SER A 26 3.96 5.93 1.04
N VAL A 27 3.50 5.40 -0.09
CA VAL A 27 2.64 4.20 -0.11
C VAL A 27 3.44 2.95 0.24
N LEU A 28 4.66 2.78 -0.30
CA LEU A 28 5.49 1.61 0.03
C LEU A 28 5.92 1.58 1.50
N LEU A 29 6.01 2.74 2.15
CA LEU A 29 6.32 2.86 3.58
C LEU A 29 5.10 2.59 4.49
N ASP A 30 3.87 2.63 3.96
CA ASP A 30 2.59 2.49 4.69
C ASP A 30 2.29 1.04 5.13
N ALA A 31 3.30 0.35 5.66
CA ALA A 31 3.14 -0.90 6.38
C ALA A 31 2.83 -0.61 7.85
N GLY A 32 2.28 -1.60 8.58
CA GLY A 32 1.96 -1.44 10.01
C GLY A 32 3.14 -0.91 10.84
N ALA A 33 2.96 0.24 11.50
CA ALA A 33 3.98 0.90 12.33
C ALA A 33 4.16 0.29 13.73
N GLY A 34 3.40 -0.75 14.05
CA GLY A 34 3.19 -1.20 15.43
C GLY A 34 2.15 -0.35 16.16
N ASP A 35 1.99 -0.63 17.46
CA ASP A 35 0.92 -0.03 18.28
C ASP A 35 1.36 1.22 19.06
N SER A 36 2.67 1.44 19.22
CA SER A 36 3.23 2.51 20.06
C SER A 36 3.92 3.64 19.31
N TRP A 37 4.36 3.40 18.07
CA TRP A 37 5.06 4.42 17.28
C TRP A 37 4.15 5.61 16.96
N ALA A 38 4.71 6.81 17.06
CA ALA A 38 4.07 8.02 16.60
C ALA A 38 5.07 9.01 15.99
N TYR A 39 4.58 9.85 15.08
CA TYR A 39 5.31 10.94 14.49
C TYR A 39 4.86 12.27 15.09
N VAL A 40 5.80 13.11 15.53
CA VAL A 40 5.51 14.49 15.95
C VAL A 40 5.88 15.42 14.82
N GLU A 41 4.90 16.07 14.22
CA GLU A 41 5.10 16.97 13.08
C GLU A 41 5.91 18.20 13.49
N PRO A 42 7.07 18.44 12.85
CA PRO A 42 7.84 19.65 13.11
C PRO A 42 7.00 20.90 12.80
N GLN A 43 7.14 21.93 13.63
CA GLN A 43 6.44 23.24 13.57
C GLN A 43 5.02 23.26 14.14
N THR A 44 4.26 22.16 14.10
CA THR A 44 2.89 22.12 14.66
C THR A 44 2.80 21.38 15.99
N GLU A 45 3.81 20.56 16.30
CA GLU A 45 3.86 19.65 17.46
C GLU A 45 2.69 18.67 17.51
N ARG A 46 1.95 18.52 16.41
CA ARG A 46 0.85 17.56 16.31
C ARG A 46 1.41 16.15 16.25
N LYS A 47 0.83 15.27 17.05
CA LYS A 47 1.15 13.85 17.09
C LYS A 47 0.24 13.08 16.15
N TYR A 48 0.83 12.28 15.28
CA TYR A 48 0.15 11.39 14.34
C TYR A 48 0.62 9.95 14.57
N GLU A 49 -0.28 8.98 14.41
CA GLU A 49 -0.01 7.56 14.65
C GLU A 49 -0.24 6.76 13.35
N ARG A 50 0.31 5.54 13.27
CA ARG A 50 0.04 4.58 12.18
C ARG A 50 0.23 5.21 10.78
N SER A 51 -0.69 4.96 9.85
CA SER A 51 -0.59 5.39 8.45
C SER A 51 -0.52 6.92 8.29
N GLU A 52 -1.22 7.67 9.13
CA GLU A 52 -1.19 9.14 9.09
C GLU A 52 0.19 9.65 9.50
N GLY A 53 0.77 9.10 10.57
CA GLY A 53 2.13 9.40 10.98
C GLY A 53 3.16 9.05 9.91
N ILE A 54 3.03 7.88 9.27
CA ILE A 54 3.90 7.45 8.17
C ILE A 54 3.83 8.42 7.00
N ALA A 55 2.63 8.86 6.61
CA ALA A 55 2.43 9.80 5.51
C ALA A 55 3.10 11.15 5.80
N VAL A 56 2.97 11.66 7.03
CA VAL A 56 3.63 12.92 7.43
C VAL A 56 5.16 12.74 7.47
N ALA A 57 5.67 11.66 8.08
CA ALA A 57 7.10 11.36 8.11
C ALA A 57 7.70 11.30 6.70
N SER A 58 7.06 10.55 5.80
CA SER A 58 7.47 10.39 4.40
C SER A 58 7.48 11.73 3.64
N LEU A 59 6.49 12.59 3.88
CA LEU A 59 6.45 13.94 3.31
C LEU A 59 7.63 14.80 3.79
N TYR A 60 7.96 14.76 5.08
CA TYR A 60 9.09 15.54 5.62
C TYR A 60 10.44 15.01 5.13
N MET A 61 10.62 13.69 5.03
CA MET A 61 11.80 13.08 4.41
C MET A 61 11.94 13.44 2.93
N PHE A 62 10.83 13.42 2.18
CA PHE A 62 10.83 13.87 0.79
C PHE A 62 11.27 15.34 0.68
N LYS A 63 10.69 16.22 1.52
CA LYS A 63 11.06 17.64 1.59
C LYS A 63 12.52 17.87 2.00
N SER A 64 13.12 16.98 2.79
CA SER A 64 14.54 17.05 3.20
C SER A 64 15.50 16.39 2.21
N LEU A 65 15.02 16.01 1.01
CA LEU A 65 15.83 15.42 -0.06
C LEU A 65 16.38 14.03 0.30
N ALA A 66 15.69 13.29 1.19
CA ALA A 66 16.17 11.98 1.66
C ALA A 66 16.14 10.88 0.58
N PHE A 67 15.33 11.05 -0.47
CA PHE A 67 15.09 10.02 -1.49
C PHE A 67 15.72 10.34 -2.86
N THR A 68 16.60 11.35 -2.93
CA THR A 68 17.29 11.79 -4.16
C THR A 68 18.80 11.76 -3.96
N ALA A 69 19.53 11.33 -4.99
CA ALA A 69 20.99 11.35 -4.97
C ALA A 69 21.54 12.78 -5.13
N SER A 70 20.86 13.63 -5.91
CA SER A 70 21.30 14.99 -6.20
C SER A 70 20.63 16.01 -5.28
N LYS A 71 21.38 16.47 -4.26
CA LYS A 71 20.91 17.49 -3.31
C LYS A 71 21.18 18.94 -3.75
N SER A 72 21.94 19.13 -4.83
CA SER A 72 22.44 20.45 -5.26
C SER A 72 21.35 21.41 -5.74
N ALA A 73 20.26 20.89 -6.30
CA ALA A 73 19.13 21.70 -6.77
C ALA A 73 18.21 22.17 -5.64
N GLY A 74 18.28 21.56 -4.44
CA GLY A 74 17.36 21.86 -3.34
C GLY A 74 15.89 21.49 -3.61
N ILE A 75 15.63 20.73 -4.67
CA ILE A 75 14.28 20.36 -5.11
C ILE A 75 13.97 18.94 -4.65
N PRO A 76 12.92 18.73 -3.83
CA PRO A 76 12.43 17.41 -3.46
C PRO A 76 12.04 16.57 -4.67
N LEU A 77 12.72 15.43 -4.84
CA LEU A 77 12.52 14.43 -5.88
C LEU A 77 12.79 13.03 -5.31
N VAL A 78 12.37 12.01 -6.04
CA VAL A 78 12.78 10.62 -5.80
C VAL A 78 13.51 10.12 -7.05
N ASP A 79 14.66 9.49 -6.87
CA ASP A 79 15.38 8.82 -7.96
C ASP A 79 15.97 7.49 -7.50
N GLY A 80 16.31 6.64 -8.47
CA GLY A 80 16.74 5.28 -8.19
C GLY A 80 18.01 5.21 -7.36
N LYS A 81 18.96 6.13 -7.58
CA LYS A 81 20.23 6.16 -6.82
C LYS A 81 20.05 6.67 -5.40
N GLY A 82 19.17 7.66 -5.20
CA GLY A 82 18.76 8.13 -3.89
C GLY A 82 18.17 7.01 -3.06
N LEU A 83 17.24 6.25 -3.65
CA LEU A 83 16.63 5.09 -2.99
C LEU A 83 17.63 3.94 -2.73
N GLU A 84 18.51 3.61 -3.68
CA GLU A 84 19.57 2.60 -3.48
C GLU A 84 20.51 2.96 -2.33
N SER A 85 20.78 4.25 -2.15
CA SER A 85 21.69 4.76 -1.12
C SER A 85 21.03 4.95 0.25
N LEU A 86 19.70 4.84 0.35
CA LEU A 86 18.96 5.08 1.58
C LEU A 86 19.35 4.07 2.66
N THR A 87 19.97 4.58 3.71
CA THR A 87 20.37 3.80 4.87
C THR A 87 19.19 3.55 5.81
N THR A 88 19.29 2.50 6.62
CA THR A 88 18.28 2.21 7.63
C THR A 88 18.27 3.29 8.71
N GLU A 89 19.43 3.86 9.02
CA GLU A 89 19.62 4.94 9.98
C GLU A 89 18.94 6.24 9.52
N GLU A 90 19.09 6.63 8.26
CA GLU A 90 18.40 7.81 7.70
C GLU A 90 16.88 7.62 7.72
N LEU A 91 16.38 6.41 7.42
CA LEU A 91 14.96 6.11 7.52
C LEU A 91 14.49 6.17 8.98
N ALA A 92 15.24 5.59 9.91
CA ALA A 92 14.94 5.62 11.34
C ALA A 92 14.88 7.05 11.87
N GLU A 93 15.86 7.90 11.51
CA GLU A 93 15.90 9.31 11.89
C GLU A 93 14.69 10.07 11.33
N GLY A 94 14.41 9.91 10.03
CA GLY A 94 13.27 10.55 9.37
C GLY A 94 11.92 10.14 9.96
N PHE A 95 11.82 8.91 10.49
CA PHE A 95 10.65 8.39 11.19
C PHE A 95 10.69 8.59 12.71
N GLN A 96 11.67 9.31 13.25
CA GLN A 96 11.81 9.58 14.69
C GLN A 96 11.89 8.30 15.53
N VAL A 97 12.46 7.22 14.97
CA VAL A 97 12.57 5.92 15.63
C VAL A 97 13.66 5.97 16.69
N SER A 98 13.33 5.49 17.89
CA SER A 98 14.27 5.38 19.01
C SER A 98 13.79 4.32 19.99
N ASP A 99 14.58 4.02 21.02
CA ASP A 99 14.17 3.11 22.11
C ASP A 99 12.86 3.56 22.80
N LYS A 100 12.57 4.87 22.80
CA LYS A 100 11.36 5.46 23.39
C LYS A 100 10.21 5.61 22.38
N ASN A 101 10.48 5.45 21.10
CA ASN A 101 9.50 5.53 20.01
C ASN A 101 9.79 4.41 18.98
N PRO A 102 9.66 3.14 19.37
CA PRO A 102 10.07 2.03 18.53
C PRO A 102 9.09 1.83 17.37
N MET A 103 9.61 1.55 16.18
CA MET A 103 8.82 1.18 15.01
C MET A 103 9.23 -0.21 14.54
N LEU A 104 8.25 -1.07 14.28
CA LEU A 104 8.50 -2.41 13.77
C LEU A 104 8.86 -2.36 12.27
N GLY A 105 9.89 -3.08 11.84
CA GLY A 105 10.19 -3.30 10.41
C GLY A 105 10.86 -2.13 9.69
N VAL A 106 11.67 -1.32 10.37
CA VAL A 106 12.41 -0.20 9.74
C VAL A 106 13.43 -0.72 8.73
N GLU A 107 14.21 -1.73 9.10
CA GLU A 107 15.18 -2.38 8.19
C GLU A 107 14.49 -2.90 6.93
N SER A 108 13.38 -3.64 7.10
CA SER A 108 12.61 -4.19 5.98
C SER A 108 12.09 -3.09 5.03
N ARG A 109 11.65 -1.95 5.58
CA ARG A 109 11.22 -0.79 4.77
C ARG A 109 12.37 -0.14 4.01
N ALA A 110 13.51 0.05 4.66
CA ALA A 110 14.70 0.60 3.99
C ALA A 110 15.17 -0.34 2.88
N ALA A 111 15.22 -1.64 3.14
CA ALA A 111 15.54 -2.66 2.14
C ALA A 111 14.55 -2.66 0.96
N LEU A 112 13.24 -2.54 1.23
CA LEU A 112 12.21 -2.45 0.19
C LEU A 112 12.44 -1.23 -0.72
N LEU A 113 12.75 -0.07 -0.15
CA LEU A 113 13.03 1.14 -0.93
C LEU A 113 14.34 1.02 -1.72
N ARG A 114 15.39 0.40 -1.17
CA ARG A 114 16.63 0.11 -1.92
C ARG A 114 16.35 -0.81 -3.12
N SER A 115 15.54 -1.85 -2.93
CA SER A 115 15.09 -2.73 -4.02
C SER A 115 14.24 -1.99 -5.06
N LEU A 116 13.39 -1.05 -4.64
CA LEU A 116 12.68 -0.17 -5.56
C LEU A 116 13.65 0.67 -6.40
N GLY A 117 14.69 1.24 -5.80
CA GLY A 117 15.72 2.00 -6.51
C GLY A 117 16.38 1.18 -7.62
N GLN A 118 16.76 -0.06 -7.32
CA GLN A 118 17.30 -1.01 -8.31
C GLN A 118 16.31 -1.30 -9.43
N SER A 119 15.04 -1.56 -9.08
CA SER A 119 13.99 -1.88 -10.07
C SER A 119 13.67 -0.71 -10.98
N LEU A 120 13.63 0.52 -10.46
CA LEU A 120 13.43 1.74 -11.25
C LEU A 120 14.55 1.94 -12.28
N LEU A 121 15.80 1.73 -11.88
CA LEU A 121 16.96 1.84 -12.76
C LEU A 121 16.96 0.75 -13.84
N ALA A 122 16.47 -0.46 -13.52
CA ALA A 122 16.35 -1.56 -14.47
C ALA A 122 15.27 -1.30 -15.56
N HIS A 123 14.27 -0.46 -15.27
CA HIS A 123 13.17 -0.10 -16.18
C HIS A 123 13.34 1.32 -16.74
N SER A 124 14.55 1.64 -17.19
CA SER A 124 14.93 2.99 -17.68
C SER A 124 14.16 3.47 -18.92
N ASP A 125 13.52 2.56 -19.67
CA ASP A 125 12.63 2.87 -20.78
C ASP A 125 11.35 3.60 -20.33
N ILE A 126 10.91 3.34 -19.09
CA ILE A 126 9.75 3.98 -18.46
C ILE A 126 10.21 5.10 -17.52
N PHE A 127 11.17 4.82 -16.64
CA PHE A 127 11.56 5.71 -15.54
C PHE A 127 12.77 6.60 -15.84
N GLY A 128 13.32 6.50 -17.06
CA GLY A 128 14.51 7.24 -17.47
C GLY A 128 15.80 6.74 -16.82
N ALA A 129 16.93 7.30 -17.23
CA ALA A 129 18.27 6.88 -16.78
C ALA A 129 18.47 7.01 -15.25
N GLU A 130 17.84 8.01 -14.63
CA GLU A 130 17.91 8.24 -13.18
C GLU A 130 16.94 7.33 -12.39
N GLY A 131 16.04 6.60 -13.05
CA GLY A 131 15.01 5.81 -12.37
C GLY A 131 14.04 6.68 -11.56
N ARG A 132 13.56 7.79 -12.12
CA ARG A 132 12.63 8.70 -11.43
C ARG A 132 11.19 8.17 -11.54
N PRO A 133 10.48 7.87 -10.43
CA PRO A 133 9.10 7.39 -10.49
C PRO A 133 8.16 8.33 -11.26
N GLY A 134 8.34 9.64 -11.13
CA GLY A 134 7.57 10.66 -11.82
C GLY A 134 7.59 10.58 -13.34
N ASN A 135 8.61 9.96 -13.96
CA ASN A 135 8.65 9.75 -15.41
C ASN A 135 7.57 8.77 -15.91
N LEU A 136 6.93 8.02 -14.99
CA LEU A 136 5.70 7.28 -15.28
C LEU A 136 4.62 8.18 -15.91
N VAL A 137 4.55 9.47 -15.52
CA VAL A 137 3.60 10.42 -16.11
C VAL A 137 3.82 10.52 -17.61
N ASP A 138 5.06 10.69 -18.05
CA ASP A 138 5.40 10.80 -19.47
C ASP A 138 5.06 9.52 -20.24
N TYR A 139 5.34 8.37 -19.65
CA TYR A 139 5.01 7.07 -20.23
C TYR A 139 3.49 6.92 -20.42
N MET A 140 2.70 7.16 -19.37
CA MET A 140 1.25 7.03 -19.43
C MET A 140 0.60 8.08 -20.36
N MET A 141 1.17 9.28 -20.45
CA MET A 141 0.67 10.29 -21.39
C MET A 141 0.91 9.92 -22.86
N LYS A 142 1.94 9.12 -23.17
CA LYS A 142 2.18 8.60 -24.53
C LYS A 142 1.20 7.49 -24.92
N THR A 143 0.67 6.75 -23.95
CA THR A 143 -0.31 5.68 -24.19
C THR A 143 -1.75 6.19 -24.17
N ALA A 144 -1.97 7.45 -23.76
CA ALA A 144 -3.28 8.05 -23.65
C ALA A 144 -3.96 8.22 -25.02
N ASN A 145 -5.27 7.99 -25.07
CA ASN A 145 -6.13 8.29 -26.21
C ASN A 145 -7.23 9.28 -25.78
N ASP A 146 -7.38 10.41 -26.48
CA ASP A 146 -8.37 11.45 -26.16
C ASP A 146 -8.44 11.82 -24.66
N SER A 147 -7.27 12.16 -24.07
CA SER A 147 -7.11 12.48 -22.64
C SER A 147 -7.57 11.37 -21.67
N THR A 148 -7.63 10.12 -22.15
CA THR A 148 -7.99 8.94 -21.37
C THR A 148 -6.82 7.98 -21.31
N ILE A 149 -6.50 7.53 -20.09
CA ILE A 149 -5.42 6.57 -19.80
C ILE A 149 -6.05 5.26 -19.35
N ASP A 150 -5.44 4.14 -19.71
CA ASP A 150 -5.90 2.81 -19.31
C ASP A 150 -5.28 2.37 -17.98
N VAL A 151 -6.13 1.97 -17.02
CA VAL A 151 -5.68 1.39 -15.75
C VAL A 151 -4.93 0.08 -15.94
N HIS A 152 -5.26 -0.72 -16.96
CA HIS A 152 -4.55 -1.97 -17.23
C HIS A 152 -3.09 -1.72 -17.58
N VAL A 153 -2.80 -0.68 -18.39
CA VAL A 153 -1.42 -0.29 -18.72
C VAL A 153 -0.67 0.16 -17.46
N LEU A 154 -1.30 0.96 -16.60
CA LEU A 154 -0.69 1.37 -15.34
C LEU A 154 -0.40 0.15 -14.44
N TRP A 155 -1.35 -0.77 -14.35
CA TRP A 155 -1.23 -1.98 -13.56
C TRP A 155 -0.06 -2.85 -14.02
N ASP A 156 0.08 -3.08 -15.32
CA ASP A 156 1.18 -3.87 -15.89
C ASP A 156 2.54 -3.24 -15.56
N VAL A 157 2.66 -1.91 -15.73
CA VAL A 157 3.89 -1.17 -15.38
C VAL A 157 4.22 -1.33 -13.90
N LEU A 158 3.23 -1.18 -13.01
CA LEU A 158 3.45 -1.31 -11.58
C LEU A 158 3.78 -2.75 -11.16
N GLN A 159 3.18 -3.77 -11.77
CA GLN A 159 3.48 -5.16 -11.47
C GLN A 159 4.90 -5.53 -11.91
N SER A 160 5.30 -5.14 -13.13
CA SER A 160 6.68 -5.32 -13.61
C SER A 160 7.70 -4.64 -12.70
N LEU A 161 7.39 -3.42 -12.24
CA LEU A 161 8.26 -2.67 -11.34
C LEU A 161 8.34 -3.29 -9.93
N LEU A 162 7.21 -3.69 -9.35
CA LEU A 162 7.11 -4.02 -7.93
C LEU A 162 7.26 -5.51 -7.61
N ILE A 163 6.94 -6.44 -8.52
CA ILE A 163 7.13 -7.87 -8.24
C ILE A 163 8.57 -8.19 -7.79
N PRO A 164 9.63 -7.65 -8.43
CA PRO A 164 11.01 -7.93 -8.04
C PRO A 164 11.44 -7.36 -6.68
N ILE A 165 10.71 -6.38 -6.14
CA ILE A 165 11.15 -5.66 -4.93
C ILE A 165 10.73 -6.38 -3.63
N TRP A 166 9.74 -7.27 -3.72
CA TRP A 166 9.22 -7.98 -2.57
C TRP A 166 10.22 -8.98 -2.00
N PRO A 167 10.12 -9.32 -0.71
CA PRO A 167 10.97 -10.34 -0.09
C PRO A 167 10.93 -11.67 -0.85
N LYS A 168 12.06 -12.38 -0.84
CA LYS A 168 12.24 -13.64 -1.59
C LYS A 168 11.42 -14.82 -1.07
N ASP A 169 10.77 -14.66 0.09
CA ASP A 169 9.92 -15.68 0.71
C ASP A 169 8.47 -15.68 0.17
N ARG A 170 8.15 -14.77 -0.75
CA ARG A 170 6.87 -14.75 -1.45
C ARG A 170 6.69 -15.98 -2.33
N THR A 171 5.43 -16.31 -2.59
CA THR A 171 5.03 -17.41 -3.48
C THR A 171 5.75 -17.32 -4.81
N THR A 172 6.25 -18.46 -5.29
CA THR A 172 6.89 -18.58 -6.60
C THR A 172 6.17 -19.61 -7.47
N ILE A 173 6.11 -19.35 -8.77
CA ILE A 173 5.61 -20.29 -9.79
C ILE A 173 6.68 -20.40 -10.87
N GLY A 174 7.13 -21.62 -11.17
CA GLY A 174 8.23 -21.83 -12.11
C GLY A 174 9.53 -21.12 -11.69
N GLY A 175 9.75 -20.91 -10.39
CA GLY A 175 10.90 -20.18 -9.86
C GLY A 175 10.80 -18.66 -9.95
N GLN A 176 9.68 -18.11 -10.44
CA GLN A 176 9.45 -16.66 -10.51
C GLN A 176 8.55 -16.21 -9.36
N PRO A 177 8.93 -15.17 -8.59
CA PRO A 177 8.04 -14.61 -7.57
C PRO A 177 6.82 -13.97 -8.24
N ILE A 178 5.66 -14.12 -7.59
CA ILE A 178 4.40 -13.55 -8.08
C ILE A 178 3.82 -12.50 -7.13
N GLY A 179 4.63 -11.97 -6.21
CA GLY A 179 4.24 -10.91 -5.29
C GLY A 179 3.26 -11.33 -4.20
N ASP A 180 2.30 -10.46 -3.88
CA ASP A 180 1.26 -10.69 -2.88
C ASP A 180 0.11 -11.55 -3.45
N ALA A 181 0.45 -12.82 -3.65
CA ALA A 181 -0.45 -13.88 -4.10
C ALA A 181 -0.05 -15.17 -3.38
N TRP A 182 -1.01 -15.89 -2.82
CA TRP A 182 -0.73 -16.95 -1.83
C TRP A 182 -1.48 -18.25 -2.16
N PRO A 183 -0.89 -19.43 -1.89
CA PRO A 183 -1.63 -20.69 -1.94
C PRO A 183 -2.82 -20.67 -0.99
N LEU A 184 -3.93 -21.27 -1.42
CA LEU A 184 -5.13 -21.47 -0.61
C LEU A 184 -5.67 -22.89 -0.83
N SER A 185 -5.72 -23.70 0.23
CA SER A 185 -6.13 -25.12 0.09
C SER A 185 -7.56 -25.29 -0.43
N THR A 186 -8.46 -24.33 -0.15
CA THR A 186 -9.83 -24.36 -0.66
C THR A 186 -9.87 -24.23 -2.18
N LEU A 187 -9.06 -23.34 -2.77
CA LEU A 187 -8.94 -23.24 -4.22
C LEU A 187 -8.27 -24.48 -4.81
N GLN A 188 -7.21 -24.96 -4.18
CA GLN A 188 -6.51 -26.17 -4.63
C GLN A 188 -7.44 -27.40 -4.68
N ARG A 189 -8.33 -27.57 -3.68
CA ARG A 189 -9.32 -28.66 -3.67
C ARG A 189 -10.42 -28.50 -4.72
N GLN A 190 -10.72 -27.27 -5.13
CA GLN A 190 -11.73 -26.98 -6.15
C GLN A 190 -11.16 -26.93 -7.58
N ALA A 191 -9.84 -26.81 -7.71
CA ALA A 191 -9.15 -26.79 -8.98
C ALA A 191 -9.48 -28.05 -9.79
N LYS A 192 -9.99 -27.85 -11.01
CA LYS A 192 -10.27 -28.91 -11.98
C LYS A 192 -9.16 -29.08 -13.02
N SER A 193 -8.11 -28.28 -12.91
CA SER A 193 -6.98 -28.21 -13.81
C SER A 193 -5.70 -28.55 -13.08
N ASP A 194 -4.76 -29.19 -13.79
CA ASP A 194 -3.39 -29.40 -13.31
C ASP A 194 -2.53 -28.12 -13.40
N ASP A 195 -3.14 -26.96 -13.65
CA ASP A 195 -2.46 -25.67 -13.64
C ASP A 195 -1.93 -25.37 -12.24
N SER A 196 -0.61 -25.20 -12.14
CA SER A 196 0.10 -24.85 -10.90
C SER A 196 -0.37 -23.55 -10.24
N THR A 197 -1.10 -22.70 -10.96
CA THR A 197 -1.65 -21.43 -10.47
C THR A 197 -3.07 -21.56 -9.92
N ALA A 198 -3.77 -22.67 -10.17
CA ALA A 198 -5.19 -22.82 -9.84
C ALA A 198 -5.52 -22.77 -8.35
N GLY A 199 -4.52 -23.06 -7.49
CA GLY A 199 -4.64 -22.95 -6.03
C GLY A 199 -4.19 -21.62 -5.45
N ILE A 200 -3.86 -20.62 -6.28
CA ILE A 200 -3.29 -19.34 -5.83
C ILE A 200 -4.37 -18.26 -5.80
N GLN A 201 -4.45 -17.55 -4.67
CA GLN A 201 -5.27 -16.36 -4.51
C GLN A 201 -4.41 -15.09 -4.63
N PRO A 202 -4.56 -14.28 -5.68
CA PRO A 202 -3.87 -13.00 -5.80
C PRO A 202 -4.57 -11.90 -5.00
N PHE A 203 -3.77 -10.97 -4.46
CA PHE A 203 -4.27 -9.75 -3.80
C PHE A 203 -3.58 -8.49 -4.31
N HIS A 204 -2.24 -8.50 -4.39
CA HIS A 204 -1.44 -7.33 -4.80
C HIS A 204 -1.88 -6.04 -4.10
N LYS A 205 -2.23 -6.12 -2.80
CA LYS A 205 -2.97 -5.06 -2.09
C LYS A 205 -2.23 -3.73 -2.13
N LEU A 206 -0.91 -3.74 -1.96
CA LEU A 206 -0.14 -2.50 -1.98
C LEU A 206 0.02 -1.92 -3.39
N THR A 207 0.19 -2.76 -4.42
CA THR A 207 0.16 -2.32 -5.82
C THR A 207 -1.17 -1.64 -6.13
N GLN A 208 -2.28 -2.21 -5.65
CA GLN A 208 -3.61 -1.63 -5.81
C GLN A 208 -3.79 -0.32 -5.06
N TRP A 209 -3.28 -0.23 -3.83
CA TRP A 209 -3.29 1.03 -3.09
C TRP A 209 -2.46 2.12 -3.76
N LEU A 210 -1.29 1.75 -4.29
CA LEU A 210 -0.47 2.66 -5.09
C LEU A 210 -1.22 3.09 -6.35
N THR A 211 -1.85 2.16 -7.08
CA THR A 211 -2.63 2.45 -8.28
C THR A 211 -3.69 3.53 -8.00
N TYR A 212 -4.53 3.34 -6.97
CA TYR A 212 -5.52 4.33 -6.56
C TYR A 212 -4.89 5.69 -6.24
N SER A 213 -3.76 5.70 -5.54
CA SER A 213 -3.04 6.92 -5.16
C SER A 213 -2.49 7.67 -6.37
N LEU A 214 -1.86 6.96 -7.30
CA LEU A 214 -1.24 7.53 -8.50
C LEU A 214 -2.28 8.02 -9.50
N MET A 215 -3.49 7.46 -9.55
CA MET A 215 -4.56 7.94 -10.43
C MET A 215 -4.99 9.38 -10.10
N VAL A 216 -4.90 9.80 -8.83
CA VAL A 216 -5.43 11.09 -8.35
C VAL A 216 -4.73 12.30 -9.00
N PRO A 217 -3.38 12.40 -9.06
CA PRO A 217 -2.69 13.49 -9.74
C PRO A 217 -3.07 13.64 -11.22
N PHE A 218 -3.21 12.54 -11.97
CA PHE A 218 -3.63 12.59 -13.38
C PHE A 218 -5.00 13.23 -13.55
N VAL A 219 -5.97 12.90 -12.69
CA VAL A 219 -7.31 13.50 -12.74
C VAL A 219 -7.28 14.96 -12.27
N ARG A 220 -6.68 15.22 -11.11
CA ARG A 220 -6.81 16.51 -10.41
C ARG A 220 -5.94 17.63 -10.98
N ILE A 221 -4.79 17.29 -11.60
CA ILE A 221 -3.83 18.27 -12.10
C ILE A 221 -3.79 18.28 -13.63
N LEU A 222 -3.79 17.10 -14.26
CA LEU A 222 -3.72 16.99 -15.71
C LEU A 222 -5.10 16.96 -16.38
N GLY A 223 -6.18 16.76 -15.63
CA GLY A 223 -7.53 16.68 -16.18
C GLY A 223 -7.78 15.40 -17.01
N MET A 224 -6.96 14.37 -16.80
CA MET A 224 -7.07 13.09 -17.50
C MET A 224 -8.23 12.25 -16.96
N LYS A 225 -8.73 11.35 -17.80
CA LYS A 225 -9.71 10.31 -17.43
C LYS A 225 -9.03 8.96 -17.36
N TRP A 226 -9.64 8.04 -16.60
CA TRP A 226 -9.20 6.66 -16.50
C TRP A 226 -10.25 5.74 -17.12
N ALA A 227 -9.83 4.92 -18.08
CA ALA A 227 -10.59 3.77 -18.56
C ALA A 227 -10.31 2.56 -17.67
N ASN A 228 -11.28 1.64 -17.62
CA ASN A 228 -11.18 0.35 -16.93
C ASN A 228 -10.90 0.44 -15.42
N ALA A 229 -11.21 1.57 -14.78
CA ALA A 229 -11.00 1.76 -13.35
C ALA A 229 -11.84 0.80 -12.49
N GLU A 230 -12.95 0.29 -13.03
CA GLU A 230 -13.79 -0.75 -12.44
C GLU A 230 -13.12 -2.13 -12.34
N SER A 231 -11.97 -2.33 -13.01
CA SER A 231 -11.17 -3.54 -12.85
C SER A 231 -10.42 -3.58 -11.51
N LEU A 232 -10.32 -2.45 -10.81
CA LEU A 232 -9.73 -2.39 -9.48
C LEU A 232 -10.74 -2.87 -8.43
N THR A 233 -10.25 -3.68 -7.51
CA THR A 233 -11.01 -4.24 -6.40
C THR A 233 -10.85 -3.39 -5.13
N ALA A 234 -11.64 -3.73 -4.12
CA ALA A 234 -11.40 -3.29 -2.76
C ALA A 234 -10.07 -3.86 -2.19
N LEU A 235 -9.59 -3.29 -1.08
CA LEU A 235 -8.29 -3.66 -0.49
C LEU A 235 -8.44 -4.75 0.58
N ALA A 236 -7.74 -5.87 0.36
CA ALA A 236 -7.69 -7.03 1.24
C ALA A 236 -6.76 -6.83 2.45
N GLU A 237 -7.00 -5.77 3.24
CA GLU A 237 -6.17 -5.42 4.40
C GLU A 237 -6.93 -5.58 5.73
N TYR A 238 -6.17 -5.56 6.82
CA TYR A 238 -6.63 -6.00 8.14
C TYR A 238 -7.71 -5.11 8.78
N ARG A 239 -7.83 -3.83 8.43
CA ARG A 239 -8.85 -2.93 8.99
C ARG A 239 -10.23 -3.27 8.42
N ASN A 240 -10.32 -3.45 7.11
CA ASN A 240 -11.51 -3.91 6.39
C ASN A 240 -11.83 -5.35 6.77
N GLY A 241 -10.84 -6.24 6.82
CA GLY A 241 -11.07 -7.61 7.25
C GLY A 241 -11.54 -7.67 8.71
N GLY A 242 -10.94 -6.83 9.56
CA GLY A 242 -11.23 -6.78 11.00
C GLY A 242 -12.64 -6.30 11.27
N LEU A 243 -13.12 -5.32 10.48
CA LEU A 243 -14.48 -4.83 10.52
C LEU A 243 -15.52 -5.96 10.43
N PHE A 244 -15.34 -6.90 9.49
CA PHE A 244 -16.29 -8.01 9.32
C PHE A 244 -16.24 -9.03 10.46
N VAL A 245 -15.11 -9.17 11.14
CA VAL A 245 -15.00 -10.04 12.32
C VAL A 245 -15.58 -9.36 13.55
N ASP A 246 -15.29 -8.08 13.78
CA ASP A 246 -15.80 -7.32 14.93
C ASP A 246 -17.31 -7.05 14.89
N LEU A 247 -17.88 -7.03 13.68
CA LEU A 247 -19.32 -6.94 13.42
C LEU A 247 -19.97 -8.33 13.25
N GLU A 248 -19.24 -9.41 13.52
CA GLU A 248 -19.76 -10.79 13.54
C GLU A 248 -20.29 -11.31 12.19
N ALA A 249 -19.94 -10.64 11.08
CA ALA A 249 -20.21 -11.14 9.73
C ALA A 249 -19.30 -12.33 9.36
N LEU A 250 -18.10 -12.38 9.96
CA LEU A 250 -17.16 -13.49 9.88
C LEU A 250 -16.76 -13.94 11.29
N THR A 251 -16.62 -15.24 11.48
CA THR A 251 -16.07 -15.83 12.71
C THR A 251 -15.06 -16.91 12.35
N LEU A 252 -14.00 -17.04 13.14
CA LEU A 252 -13.06 -18.15 12.99
C LEU A 252 -13.75 -19.47 13.33
N LYS A 253 -13.38 -20.52 12.61
CA LYS A 253 -13.67 -21.91 13.02
C LYS A 253 -12.99 -22.18 14.36
N GLN A 254 -13.59 -23.02 15.19
CA GLN A 254 -13.12 -23.27 16.55
C GLN A 254 -11.67 -23.76 16.58
N GLU A 255 -11.30 -24.65 15.65
CA GLU A 255 -9.95 -25.20 15.55
C GLU A 255 -8.92 -24.13 15.15
N ALA A 256 -9.31 -23.22 14.25
CA ALA A 256 -8.47 -22.09 13.86
C ALA A 256 -8.27 -21.12 15.03
N LEU A 257 -9.34 -20.81 15.77
CA LEU A 257 -9.29 -19.94 16.94
C LEU A 257 -8.35 -20.52 18.02
N GLU A 258 -8.51 -21.79 18.39
CA GLU A 258 -7.67 -22.46 19.39
C GLU A 258 -6.19 -22.48 18.98
N ARG A 259 -5.92 -22.80 17.71
CA ARG A 259 -4.55 -22.80 17.15
C ARG A 259 -3.93 -21.41 17.19
N GLY A 260 -4.66 -20.39 16.75
CA GLY A 260 -4.16 -19.02 16.72
C GLY A 260 -3.95 -18.44 18.12
N LEU A 261 -4.84 -18.73 19.08
CA LEU A 261 -4.68 -18.31 20.48
C LEU A 261 -3.45 -18.96 21.10
N LYS A 262 -3.25 -20.27 20.89
CA LYS A 262 -2.06 -20.98 21.35
C LYS A 262 -0.77 -20.39 20.76
N ALA A 263 -0.77 -20.04 19.47
CA ALA A 263 0.38 -19.44 18.80
C ALA A 263 0.70 -18.03 19.33
N SER A 264 -0.33 -17.23 19.63
CA SER A 264 -0.14 -15.89 20.17
C SER A 264 0.36 -15.88 21.62
N GLY A 265 -0.15 -16.80 22.46
CA GLY A 265 -0.02 -16.71 23.91
C GLY A 265 -0.84 -15.56 24.54
N GLN A 266 -1.79 -14.99 23.80
CA GLN A 266 -2.57 -13.79 24.16
C GLN A 266 -4.07 -14.03 23.94
N LYS A 267 -4.87 -12.95 24.09
CA LYS A 267 -6.32 -12.96 23.88
C LYS A 267 -6.75 -12.97 22.41
N LEU A 268 -5.86 -12.67 21.48
CA LEU A 268 -6.16 -12.57 20.05
C LEU A 268 -5.36 -13.62 19.27
N PRO A 269 -5.97 -14.32 18.31
CA PRO A 269 -5.29 -15.34 17.52
C PRO A 269 -4.24 -14.74 16.59
N LEU A 270 -3.10 -15.41 16.44
CA LEU A 270 -1.97 -15.00 15.59
C LEU A 270 -1.71 -16.03 14.49
N PHE A 271 -1.51 -15.56 13.25
CA PHE A 271 -1.16 -16.39 12.10
C PHE A 271 -0.08 -15.74 11.22
N ASP A 272 0.61 -16.56 10.42
CA ASP A 272 1.51 -16.10 9.36
C ASP A 272 0.72 -15.63 8.12
N ALA A 273 1.33 -14.78 7.28
CA ALA A 273 0.66 -14.21 6.11
C ALA A 273 0.18 -15.24 5.07
N GLY A 274 0.94 -16.33 4.90
CA GLY A 274 0.59 -17.43 4.01
C GLY A 274 -0.28 -18.51 4.66
N ASP A 275 -0.75 -18.32 5.89
CA ASP A 275 -1.68 -19.25 6.52
C ASP A 275 -3.04 -19.18 5.81
N ASP A 276 -3.63 -20.35 5.53
CA ASP A 276 -4.95 -20.48 4.91
C ASP A 276 -6.02 -19.59 5.59
N VAL A 277 -5.96 -19.44 6.92
CA VAL A 277 -6.90 -18.58 7.66
C VAL A 277 -6.78 -17.13 7.22
N ILE A 278 -5.56 -16.63 7.03
CA ILE A 278 -5.31 -15.25 6.60
C ILE A 278 -5.68 -15.09 5.13
N VAL A 279 -5.30 -16.03 4.27
CA VAL A 279 -5.60 -15.97 2.84
C VAL A 279 -7.11 -16.04 2.57
N GLU A 280 -7.83 -16.94 3.25
CA GLU A 280 -9.30 -17.05 3.17
C GLU A 280 -9.97 -15.78 3.71
N TRP A 281 -9.52 -15.25 4.86
CA TRP A 281 -10.06 -14.02 5.42
C TRP A 281 -9.86 -12.80 4.51
N ARG A 282 -8.68 -12.67 3.89
CA ARG A 282 -8.39 -11.62 2.92
C ARG A 282 -9.26 -11.74 1.66
N ALA A 283 -9.45 -12.97 1.16
CA ALA A 283 -10.34 -13.21 0.01
C ALA A 283 -11.80 -12.85 0.32
N MET A 284 -12.30 -13.30 1.47
CA MET A 284 -13.64 -12.95 1.94
C MET A 284 -13.81 -11.45 2.17
N THR A 285 -12.76 -10.76 2.62
CA THR A 285 -12.79 -9.30 2.81
C THR A 285 -13.10 -8.59 1.50
N VAL A 286 -12.46 -8.95 0.38
CA VAL A 286 -12.72 -8.32 -0.92
C VAL A 286 -14.17 -8.54 -1.36
N VAL A 287 -14.66 -9.78 -1.28
CA VAL A 287 -16.03 -10.12 -1.68
C VAL A 287 -17.07 -9.40 -0.82
N LEU A 288 -16.85 -9.33 0.50
CA LEU A 288 -17.77 -8.64 1.40
C LEU A 288 -17.75 -7.12 1.19
N LEU A 289 -16.60 -6.53 0.85
CA LEU A 289 -16.53 -5.12 0.50
C LEU A 289 -17.33 -4.80 -0.75
N ASP A 290 -17.31 -5.64 -1.78
CA ASP A 290 -18.13 -5.45 -2.99
C ASP A 290 -19.64 -5.47 -2.65
N ILE A 291 -20.06 -6.43 -1.82
CA ILE A 291 -21.45 -6.53 -1.35
C ILE A 291 -21.85 -5.28 -0.53
N VAL A 292 -20.96 -4.80 0.34
CA VAL A 292 -21.23 -3.59 1.14
C VAL A 292 -21.25 -2.36 0.26
N TYR A 293 -20.36 -2.26 -0.72
CA TYR A 293 -20.28 -1.14 -1.65
C TYR A 293 -21.58 -0.98 -2.45
N GLU A 294 -22.11 -2.05 -3.01
CA GLU A 294 -23.42 -2.04 -3.70
C GLU A 294 -24.56 -1.58 -2.76
N LYS A 295 -24.57 -2.09 -1.53
CA LYS A 295 -25.59 -1.71 -0.53
C LYS A 295 -25.48 -0.24 -0.13
N VAL A 296 -24.27 0.29 0.01
CA VAL A 296 -24.05 1.72 0.29
C VAL A 296 -24.52 2.55 -0.88
N LEU A 297 -24.08 2.25 -2.11
CA LEU A 297 -24.49 2.98 -3.32
C LEU A 297 -26.00 3.02 -3.49
N SER A 298 -26.72 1.92 -3.20
CA SER A 298 -28.18 1.87 -3.26
C SER A 298 -28.89 2.88 -2.33
N ARG A 299 -28.19 3.40 -1.32
CA ARG A 299 -28.69 4.37 -0.32
C ARG A 299 -28.15 5.78 -0.54
N MET A 300 -27.29 5.99 -1.53
CA MET A 300 -26.64 7.28 -1.79
C MET A 300 -27.46 8.21 -2.70
N GLU A 301 -28.73 7.87 -2.99
CA GLU A 301 -29.70 8.73 -3.72
C GLU A 301 -29.13 9.40 -5.00
N GLY A 302 -28.38 8.64 -5.80
CA GLY A 302 -27.81 9.13 -7.06
C GLY A 302 -26.39 9.71 -6.96
N VAL A 303 -25.79 9.74 -5.77
CA VAL A 303 -24.36 10.05 -5.62
C VAL A 303 -23.54 8.82 -5.99
N HIS A 304 -22.72 8.97 -7.03
CA HIS A 304 -21.72 7.97 -7.40
C HIS A 304 -20.47 8.14 -6.53
N LEU A 305 -20.19 7.13 -5.70
CA LEU A 305 -18.89 6.99 -5.04
C LEU A 305 -17.99 6.11 -5.91
N THR A 306 -16.68 6.33 -5.86
CA THR A 306 -15.70 5.34 -6.34
C THR A 306 -15.34 4.36 -5.22
N VAL A 307 -14.78 3.20 -5.58
CA VAL A 307 -14.28 2.23 -4.57
C VAL A 307 -13.27 2.89 -3.63
N ALA A 308 -12.34 3.71 -4.15
CA ALA A 308 -11.38 4.43 -3.32
C ALA A 308 -12.05 5.38 -2.31
N GLN A 309 -13.11 6.11 -2.71
CA GLN A 309 -13.87 6.98 -1.81
C GLN A 309 -14.63 6.18 -0.76
N PHE A 310 -15.23 5.06 -1.16
CA PHE A 310 -15.91 4.14 -0.25
C PHE A 310 -14.97 3.54 0.79
N LEU A 311 -13.77 3.13 0.39
CA LEU A 311 -12.75 2.63 1.31
C LEU A 311 -12.35 3.73 2.30
N GLU A 312 -11.86 4.87 1.80
CA GLU A 312 -11.29 5.96 2.62
C GLU A 312 -12.30 6.55 3.61
N ALA A 313 -13.49 6.92 3.13
CA ALA A 313 -14.51 7.57 3.96
C ALA A 313 -15.44 6.59 4.68
N GLY A 314 -15.45 5.31 4.27
CA GLY A 314 -16.32 4.28 4.80
C GLY A 314 -15.56 3.24 5.60
N THR A 315 -15.27 2.10 4.96
CA THR A 315 -14.89 0.87 5.67
C THR A 315 -13.57 0.99 6.42
N TRP A 316 -12.59 1.75 5.91
CA TRP A 316 -11.34 1.97 6.65
C TRP A 316 -11.56 2.76 7.93
N LYS A 317 -12.32 3.85 7.84
CA LYS A 317 -12.64 4.67 9.00
C LYS A 317 -13.44 3.88 10.03
N SER A 318 -14.49 3.19 9.59
CA SER A 318 -15.31 2.34 10.46
C SER A 318 -14.50 1.21 11.11
N GLY A 319 -13.63 0.55 10.35
CA GLY A 319 -12.74 -0.50 10.89
C GLY A 319 -11.80 0.03 11.97
N ARG A 320 -11.23 1.23 11.79
CA ARG A 320 -10.40 1.88 12.82
C ARG A 320 -11.19 2.23 14.08
N GLU A 321 -12.37 2.82 13.91
CA GLU A 321 -13.23 3.24 15.03
C GLU A 321 -13.68 2.03 15.85
N ILE A 322 -14.14 0.96 15.20
CA ILE A 322 -14.57 -0.27 15.87
C ILE A 322 -13.38 -0.97 16.54
N ALA A 323 -12.22 -1.04 15.90
CA ALA A 323 -11.03 -1.60 16.51
C ALA A 323 -10.61 -0.85 17.78
N ALA A 324 -10.68 0.48 17.77
CA ALA A 324 -10.41 1.31 18.95
C ALA A 324 -11.46 1.12 20.06
N GLN A 325 -12.72 0.91 19.72
CA GLN A 325 -13.78 0.61 20.71
C GLN A 325 -13.61 -0.77 21.35
N ARG A 326 -13.31 -1.80 20.54
CA ARG A 326 -13.22 -3.19 20.99
C ARG A 326 -11.89 -3.49 21.69
N ARG A 327 -10.80 -2.83 21.28
CA ARG A 327 -9.43 -3.02 21.79
C ARG A 327 -8.77 -1.66 22.01
N PRO A 328 -9.16 -0.88 23.04
CA PRO A 328 -8.71 0.50 23.21
C PRO A 328 -7.20 0.65 23.44
N GLU A 329 -6.55 -0.37 24.00
CA GLU A 329 -5.10 -0.36 24.27
C GLU A 329 -4.27 -0.50 22.99
N THR A 330 -4.63 -1.45 22.12
CA THR A 330 -3.84 -1.77 20.93
C THR A 330 -4.41 -1.14 19.66
N LYS A 331 -5.73 -0.94 19.58
CA LYS A 331 -6.47 -0.57 18.36
C LYS A 331 -6.21 -1.56 17.21
N SER A 332 -5.86 -2.80 17.54
CA SER A 332 -5.44 -3.83 16.59
C SER A 332 -6.64 -4.49 15.88
N SER A 333 -6.35 -5.20 14.79
CA SER A 333 -7.28 -6.17 14.20
C SER A 333 -7.65 -7.27 15.22
N PRO A 334 -8.86 -7.86 15.14
CA PRO A 334 -9.26 -9.01 15.95
C PRO A 334 -8.49 -10.30 15.60
N ILE A 335 -7.82 -10.34 14.44
CA ILE A 335 -6.89 -11.41 14.05
C ILE A 335 -5.51 -10.77 13.86
N LEU A 336 -4.52 -11.23 14.62
CA LEU A 336 -3.15 -10.74 14.54
C LEU A 336 -2.40 -11.42 13.39
N LEU A 337 -1.60 -10.62 12.70
CA LEU A 337 -0.71 -11.08 11.64
C LEU A 337 0.73 -10.99 12.14
N LYS A 338 1.49 -12.07 11.96
CA LYS A 338 2.94 -12.03 12.14
C LYS A 338 3.54 -11.27 10.95
N SER A 339 3.83 -9.99 11.15
CA SER A 339 4.38 -9.11 10.10
C SER A 339 5.83 -8.76 10.41
N ASP A 340 6.64 -8.70 9.36
CA ASP A 340 8.01 -8.18 9.33
C ASP A 340 8.07 -6.71 8.85
N GLY A 341 6.91 -6.06 8.69
CA GLY A 341 6.79 -4.73 8.10
C GLY A 341 6.69 -4.72 6.57
N THR A 342 6.55 -5.86 5.91
CA THR A 342 6.38 -5.98 4.44
C THR A 342 5.06 -6.62 4.00
N VAL A 343 4.20 -6.98 4.96
CA VAL A 343 2.83 -7.47 4.73
C VAL A 343 1.85 -6.46 5.33
N PHE A 344 0.87 -6.04 4.51
CA PHE A 344 0.14 -4.76 4.62
C PHE A 344 -1.36 -4.90 4.83
#